data_AF-A0A674JC26-F1
#
_entry.id   AF-A0A674JC26-F1
#
_cell.length_a   1.000
_cell.length_b   1.000
_cell.length_c   1.000
_cell.angle_alpha   90.00
_cell.angle_beta   90.00
_cell.angle_gamma   90.00
#
_symmetry.space_group_name_H-M   'P 1'
#
loop_
_entity.id
_entity.type
_entity.pdbx_description
1 polymer ?
#
loop_
_entity_poly.entity_id
_entity_poly.type
_entity_poly.pdbx_seq_one_letter_code
_entity_poly.pdbx_strand_id
1 'polypeptide(L)'
;PFCSLHKKKTQLARAAPFLFSWWTAAPPSSQTRPRACKKSKMVHCYLAFKCKSMSYIYQINAGGIGLALVAAVKGYRCIIVLPEKMSMEKVDILRALGSEIVRTPASNFDSPESNVSVAQRLRYEIPNSHILDQYRNPGNPMAHYDTTAEEILEQCEGKVHMVVGGAGTGGTITGIGRKLKEKCPECKIVGVDPEGSIVALPSELNTAEDATMEVEGIGHDFIPTVLDRSVVDLWCKSNDADSFLMARRLIREEGLLCGGSSGSAMSIAVKAARTLTEGQRCVVILPDSVRNYMSKFLNDRWMGKNGFLKNVQEHKPWWWNVKVQKLNLSAPLLLVPEVNCQKAIEILKEKGYAQAPVVAESGHILGMVTPSNILSSVLAGNAQFSDPVIKVINDQFSKISLDDNLGNLSNILENDHFAIVVHDQMQSPATLCSSCMRDFSPSLSRVMDPLAIHPSPKPHAW
;
A
#
# COMPACT_ATOMS: atom_id res chain seq x y z
N PRO A 1 -27.08 9.62 -49.23
CA PRO A 1 -27.84 9.73 -47.95
C PRO A 1 -27.66 8.44 -47.12
N PHE A 2 -26.81 8.32 -46.10
CA PHE A 2 -26.21 9.27 -45.18
C PHE A 2 -24.82 8.75 -44.78
N CYS A 3 -23.91 9.69 -44.62
CA CYS A 3 -22.57 9.51 -44.07
C CYS A 3 -22.64 9.41 -42.54
N SER A 4 -21.56 8.92 -41.92
CA SER A 4 -21.18 9.10 -40.51
C SER A 4 -21.90 8.25 -39.44
N LEU A 5 -21.26 7.17 -38.97
CA LEU A 5 -21.41 6.65 -37.59
C LEU A 5 -20.38 5.56 -37.23
N HIS A 6 -19.10 5.74 -37.57
CA HIS A 6 -18.01 4.86 -37.10
C HIS A 6 -16.81 5.65 -36.54
N LYS A 7 -17.08 6.79 -35.89
CA LYS A 7 -16.15 7.48 -35.00
C LYS A 7 -16.85 7.76 -33.67
N LYS A 8 -16.71 6.86 -32.70
CA LYS A 8 -16.78 7.05 -31.24
C LYS A 8 -17.21 5.74 -30.58
N LYS A 9 -16.27 5.08 -29.90
CA LYS A 9 -16.40 4.58 -28.52
C LYS A 9 -15.22 3.65 -28.22
N THR A 10 -14.15 4.25 -27.71
CA THR A 10 -13.26 3.62 -26.75
C THR A 10 -12.86 4.69 -25.74
N GLN A 11 -13.86 5.25 -25.06
CA GLN A 11 -13.65 5.91 -23.77
C GLN A 11 -13.54 4.80 -22.73
N LEU A 12 -12.34 4.24 -22.60
CA LEU A 12 -12.00 3.41 -21.45
C LEU A 12 -11.96 4.31 -20.20
N ALA A 13 -12.46 3.77 -19.09
CA ALA A 13 -12.76 4.47 -17.85
C ALA A 13 -11.62 5.39 -17.39
N ARG A 14 -11.97 6.66 -17.17
CA ARG A 14 -11.09 7.71 -16.64
C ARG A 14 -10.94 7.52 -15.14
N ALA A 15 -9.89 6.85 -14.69
CA ALA A 15 -9.40 7.02 -13.33
C ALA A 15 -8.46 8.24 -13.34
N ALA A 16 -8.91 9.37 -12.79
CA ALA A 16 -8.15 10.61 -12.73
C ALA A 16 -7.56 10.82 -11.33
N PRO A 17 -6.23 10.77 -11.15
CA PRO A 17 -5.58 11.57 -10.12
C PRO A 17 -5.34 12.99 -10.66
N PHE A 18 -5.75 13.99 -9.89
CA PHE A 18 -5.67 15.42 -10.20
C PHE A 18 -4.24 15.97 -9.97
N LEU A 19 -3.59 16.58 -10.97
CA LEU A 19 -3.68 18.03 -11.19
C LEU A 19 -2.89 19.07 -10.33
N PHE A 20 -1.61 19.40 -10.60
CA PHE A 20 -0.84 20.63 -10.28
C PHE A 20 -1.42 21.59 -9.23
N SER A 21 -0.69 21.80 -8.13
CA SER A 21 -0.94 22.94 -7.25
C SER A 21 -0.16 24.17 -7.72
N TRP A 22 -0.85 25.31 -7.71
CA TRP A 22 -0.31 26.62 -7.99
C TRP A 22 0.00 27.31 -6.66
N TRP A 23 1.23 27.79 -6.49
CA TRP A 23 1.55 28.75 -5.44
C TRP A 23 1.99 30.06 -6.09
N THR A 24 1.15 31.08 -5.95
CA THR A 24 1.52 32.48 -6.15
C THR A 24 2.01 33.00 -4.81
N ALA A 25 3.25 33.48 -4.73
CA ALA A 25 3.71 34.20 -3.53
C ALA A 25 2.82 35.45 -3.36
N ALA A 26 1.97 35.45 -2.32
CA ALA A 26 1.10 36.56 -1.97
C ALA A 26 1.33 36.95 -0.49
N PRO A 27 1.15 38.23 -0.12
CA PRO A 27 1.44 38.71 1.24
C PRO A 27 0.51 38.08 2.29
N PRO A 28 0.89 38.10 3.59
CA PRO A 28 0.14 37.46 4.69
C PRO A 28 -1.31 37.94 4.89
N SER A 29 -1.77 38.94 4.13
CA SER A 29 -3.08 39.55 4.23
C SER A 29 -4.04 39.24 3.07
N SER A 30 -3.68 38.41 2.10
CA SER A 30 -4.58 38.11 0.95
C SER A 30 -5.05 36.66 0.93
N GLN A 31 -6.36 36.45 1.12
CA GLN A 31 -7.05 35.16 1.02
C GLN A 31 -7.15 34.67 -0.44
N THR A 32 -6.03 34.34 -1.07
CA THR A 32 -6.04 33.62 -2.36
C THR A 32 -5.72 32.16 -2.13
N ARG A 33 -6.75 31.30 -2.13
CA ARG A 33 -6.59 29.84 -2.05
C ARG A 33 -5.87 29.34 -3.31
N PRO A 34 -5.01 28.30 -3.22
CA PRO A 34 -4.46 27.63 -4.39
C PRO A 34 -5.58 27.19 -5.34
N ARG A 35 -5.54 27.62 -6.61
CA ARG A 35 -6.49 27.15 -7.62
C ARG A 35 -5.95 25.87 -8.25
N ALA A 36 -6.53 24.72 -7.89
CA ALA A 36 -6.29 23.46 -8.60
C ALA A 36 -6.91 23.54 -10.01
N CYS A 37 -6.11 23.29 -11.05
CA CYS A 37 -6.59 23.30 -12.43
C CYS A 37 -7.32 22.00 -12.76
N LYS A 38 -8.57 22.09 -13.26
CA LYS A 38 -9.53 20.98 -13.37
C LYS A 38 -9.29 19.99 -14.53
N LYS A 39 -8.14 19.95 -15.19
CA LYS A 39 -7.89 18.98 -16.28
C LYS A 39 -6.42 18.60 -16.37
N SER A 40 -6.10 17.35 -16.07
CA SER A 40 -5.00 16.65 -16.73
C SER A 40 -5.34 15.19 -16.94
N LYS A 41 -4.71 14.69 -18.00
CA LYS A 41 -4.58 13.29 -18.31
C LYS A 41 -3.30 12.83 -17.64
N MET A 42 -3.37 11.78 -16.84
CA MET A 42 -2.18 11.04 -16.47
C MET A 42 -1.51 10.57 -17.77
N VAL A 43 -0.34 11.12 -18.10
CA VAL A 43 0.47 10.62 -19.21
C VAL A 43 1.16 9.36 -18.71
N HIS A 44 0.51 8.22 -18.90
CA HIS A 44 1.26 6.97 -19.00
C HIS A 44 2.04 7.03 -20.31
N CYS A 45 3.30 6.57 -20.31
CA CYS A 45 4.04 6.27 -21.53
C CYS A 45 3.13 5.51 -22.50
N TYR A 46 2.62 6.19 -23.51
CA TYR A 46 1.93 5.55 -24.62
C TYR A 46 3.01 4.94 -25.51
N LEU A 47 3.44 3.73 -25.18
CA LEU A 47 4.16 2.90 -26.11
C LEU A 47 3.16 2.48 -27.19
N ALA A 48 3.28 3.07 -28.38
CA ALA A 48 2.55 2.66 -29.56
C ALA A 48 3.06 1.27 -30.00
N PHE A 49 2.49 0.20 -29.46
CA PHE A 49 2.82 -1.16 -29.88
C PHE A 49 2.20 -1.46 -31.25
N LYS A 50 3.05 -1.56 -32.28
CA LYS A 50 2.74 -2.23 -33.56
C LYS A 50 3.38 -3.62 -33.57
N CYS A 51 3.01 -4.50 -32.63
CA CYS A 51 3.35 -5.91 -32.73
C CYS A 51 2.12 -6.77 -32.42
N LYS A 52 1.55 -7.36 -33.48
CA LYS A 52 0.40 -8.29 -33.41
C LYS A 52 0.77 -9.67 -32.83
N SER A 53 2.06 -9.91 -32.52
CA SER A 53 2.57 -11.21 -32.04
C SER A 53 3.25 -11.16 -30.66
N MET A 54 3.25 -10.01 -29.98
CA MET A 54 3.85 -9.92 -28.64
C MET A 54 2.94 -10.59 -27.61
N SER A 55 3.51 -11.45 -26.76
CA SER A 55 2.74 -12.19 -25.76
C SER A 55 3.00 -11.74 -24.31
N TYR A 56 4.15 -11.09 -24.01
CA TYR A 56 4.51 -10.76 -22.62
C TYR A 56 5.15 -9.39 -22.46
N ILE A 57 4.82 -8.71 -21.36
CA ILE A 57 5.52 -7.49 -20.95
C ILE A 57 5.89 -7.51 -19.46
N TYR A 58 7.17 -7.25 -19.17
CA TYR A 58 7.71 -7.04 -17.83
C TYR A 58 7.91 -5.55 -17.52
N GLN A 59 7.55 -5.15 -16.31
CA GLN A 59 8.00 -3.90 -15.68
C GLN A 59 8.66 -4.22 -14.33
N ILE A 60 9.74 -3.49 -14.07
CA ILE A 60 10.39 -3.41 -12.76
C ILE A 60 9.78 -2.19 -12.04
N ASN A 61 9.30 -2.33 -10.80
CA ASN A 61 8.90 -1.22 -9.89
C ASN A 61 7.63 -0.40 -10.23
N ALA A 62 7.38 0.66 -9.43
CA ALA A 62 6.13 1.44 -9.22
C ALA A 62 5.32 1.88 -10.45
N GLY A 63 5.89 1.84 -11.67
CA GLY A 63 5.16 2.04 -12.93
C GLY A 63 4.35 0.81 -13.41
N GLY A 64 4.40 -0.31 -12.68
CA GLY A 64 3.80 -1.59 -13.10
C GLY A 64 2.30 -1.56 -13.34
N ILE A 65 1.53 -0.75 -12.60
CA ILE A 65 0.07 -0.65 -12.78
C ILE A 65 -0.28 -0.11 -14.16
N GLY A 66 0.50 0.85 -14.67
CA GLY A 66 0.25 1.42 -15.99
C GLY A 66 0.44 0.42 -17.11
N LEU A 67 1.47 -0.43 -16.97
CA LEU A 67 1.73 -1.48 -17.94
C LEU A 67 0.70 -2.61 -17.86
N ALA A 68 0.33 -3.02 -16.64
CA ALA A 68 -0.73 -3.99 -16.40
C ALA A 68 -2.06 -3.57 -17.04
N LEU A 69 -2.41 -2.29 -16.93
CA LEU A 69 -3.62 -1.74 -17.56
C LEU A 69 -3.55 -1.80 -19.09
N VAL A 70 -2.41 -1.42 -19.69
CA VAL A 70 -2.22 -1.54 -21.14
C VAL A 70 -2.26 -2.99 -21.58
N ALA A 71 -1.63 -3.89 -20.83
CA ALA A 71 -1.61 -5.32 -21.10
C ALA A 71 -3.01 -5.92 -21.08
N ALA A 72 -3.82 -5.62 -20.05
CA ALA A 72 -5.21 -6.04 -19.96
C ALA A 72 -6.06 -5.57 -21.15
N VAL A 73 -5.89 -4.31 -21.58
CA VAL A 73 -6.63 -3.75 -22.72
C VAL A 73 -6.17 -4.33 -24.07
N LYS A 74 -4.87 -4.61 -24.21
CA LYS A 74 -4.27 -5.08 -25.46
C LYS A 74 -4.21 -6.60 -25.58
N GLY A 75 -4.58 -7.33 -24.53
CA GLY A 75 -4.53 -8.79 -24.47
C GLY A 75 -3.11 -9.34 -24.32
N TYR A 76 -2.19 -8.60 -23.68
CA TYR A 76 -0.86 -9.10 -23.36
C TYR A 76 -0.86 -9.77 -21.98
N ARG A 77 -0.10 -10.86 -21.82
CA ARG A 77 0.22 -11.41 -20.51
C ARG A 77 1.22 -10.49 -19.82
N CYS A 78 1.00 -10.19 -18.54
CA CYS A 78 1.81 -9.22 -17.81
C CYS A 78 2.38 -9.86 -16.54
N ILE A 79 3.70 -9.77 -16.36
CA ILE A 79 4.39 -10.25 -15.17
C ILE A 79 5.10 -9.05 -14.55
N ILE A 80 4.81 -8.76 -13.28
CA ILE A 80 5.43 -7.66 -12.54
C ILE A 80 6.37 -8.23 -11.50
N VAL A 81 7.62 -7.78 -11.53
CA VAL A 81 8.63 -8.09 -10.52
C VAL A 81 8.75 -6.89 -9.59
N LEU A 82 8.41 -7.07 -8.32
CA LEU A 82 8.40 -5.97 -7.35
C LEU A 82 9.02 -6.36 -6.00
N PRO A 83 9.80 -5.45 -5.37
CA PRO A 83 10.33 -5.69 -4.02
C PRO A 83 9.23 -5.89 -2.98
N GLU A 84 9.54 -6.62 -1.90
CA GLU A 84 8.64 -6.87 -0.78
C GLU A 84 8.17 -5.59 -0.07
N LYS A 85 9.01 -4.55 -0.01
CA LYS A 85 8.67 -3.27 0.64
C LYS A 85 7.49 -2.50 0.02
N MET A 86 7.14 -2.83 -1.23
CA MET A 86 6.04 -2.16 -1.94
C MET A 86 4.69 -2.56 -1.35
N SER A 87 3.78 -1.59 -1.25
CA SER A 87 2.48 -1.75 -0.60
C SER A 87 1.63 -2.90 -1.16
N MET A 88 0.78 -3.48 -0.29
CA MET A 88 -0.14 -4.55 -0.68
C MET A 88 -1.25 -4.06 -1.60
N GLU A 89 -1.68 -2.81 -1.44
CA GLU A 89 -2.68 -2.19 -2.32
C GLU A 89 -2.23 -2.19 -3.78
N LYS A 90 -0.93 -1.98 -4.05
CA LYS A 90 -0.38 -2.09 -5.42
C LYS A 90 -0.51 -3.52 -5.96
N VAL A 91 -0.24 -4.51 -5.12
CA VAL A 91 -0.36 -5.93 -5.49
C VAL A 91 -1.80 -6.30 -5.80
N ASP A 92 -2.75 -5.86 -4.99
CA ASP A 92 -4.16 -6.18 -5.21
C ASP A 92 -4.69 -5.56 -6.51
N ILE A 93 -4.27 -4.34 -6.84
CA ILE A 93 -4.60 -3.70 -8.13
C ILE A 93 -3.98 -4.48 -9.29
N LEU A 94 -2.72 -4.90 -9.18
CA LEU A 94 -2.03 -5.67 -10.22
C LEU A 94 -2.71 -7.03 -10.46
N ARG A 95 -3.08 -7.74 -9.40
CA ARG A 95 -3.85 -9.00 -9.50
C ARG A 95 -5.20 -8.77 -10.17
N ALA A 96 -5.91 -7.71 -9.77
CA ALA A 96 -7.20 -7.36 -10.38
C ALA A 96 -7.10 -7.03 -11.87
N LEU A 97 -5.94 -6.51 -12.32
CA LEU A 97 -5.64 -6.27 -13.74
C LEU A 97 -5.18 -7.53 -14.50
N GLY A 98 -5.11 -8.69 -13.82
CA GLY A 98 -4.69 -9.95 -14.41
C GLY A 98 -3.17 -10.12 -14.54
N SER A 99 -2.38 -9.33 -13.81
CA SER A 99 -0.93 -9.49 -13.78
C SER A 99 -0.50 -10.63 -12.84
N GLU A 100 0.49 -11.40 -13.29
CA GLU A 100 1.27 -12.28 -12.42
C GLU A 100 2.31 -11.46 -11.65
N ILE A 101 2.56 -11.85 -10.41
CA ILE A 101 3.39 -11.07 -9.49
C ILE A 101 4.50 -11.95 -8.94
N VAL A 102 5.73 -11.47 -9.10
CA VAL A 102 6.94 -12.06 -8.49
C VAL A 102 7.48 -11.06 -7.47
N ARG A 103 7.53 -11.46 -6.20
CA ARG A 103 8.14 -10.66 -5.14
C ARG A 103 9.63 -10.95 -5.07
N THR A 104 10.43 -9.93 -4.77
CA THR A 104 11.87 -10.06 -4.51
C THR A 104 12.24 -9.42 -3.18
N PRO A 105 13.31 -9.88 -2.52
CA PRO A 105 13.89 -9.16 -1.40
C PRO A 105 14.22 -7.71 -1.76
N ALA A 106 14.24 -6.82 -0.77
CA ALA A 106 14.75 -5.46 -0.93
C ALA A 106 16.29 -5.50 -0.92
N SER A 107 16.88 -5.86 -2.07
CA SER A 107 18.33 -5.96 -2.25
C SER A 107 18.86 -4.88 -3.19
N ASN A 108 20.19 -4.66 -3.14
CA ASN A 108 20.88 -3.79 -4.09
C ASN A 108 20.65 -4.22 -5.54
N PHE A 109 20.73 -3.26 -6.46
CA PHE A 109 20.46 -3.44 -7.90
C PHE A 109 21.27 -4.59 -8.54
N ASP A 110 22.56 -4.71 -8.19
CA ASP A 110 23.47 -5.72 -8.75
C ASP A 110 23.30 -7.13 -8.16
N SER A 111 22.45 -7.30 -7.15
CA SER A 111 22.19 -8.62 -6.55
C SER A 111 21.49 -9.55 -7.57
N PRO A 112 21.84 -10.85 -7.61
CA PRO A 112 21.09 -11.85 -8.38
C PRO A 112 19.61 -11.94 -7.98
N GLU A 113 19.29 -11.56 -6.74
CA GLU A 113 17.93 -11.56 -6.19
C GLU A 113 17.20 -10.23 -6.39
N SER A 114 17.86 -9.22 -6.98
CA SER A 114 17.22 -7.94 -7.26
C SER A 114 16.06 -8.12 -8.23
N ASN A 115 15.06 -7.26 -8.11
CA ASN A 115 13.94 -7.19 -9.04
C ASN A 115 14.38 -7.04 -10.51
N VAL A 116 15.53 -6.42 -10.77
CA VAL A 116 16.09 -6.27 -12.12
C VAL A 116 16.68 -7.58 -12.61
N SER A 117 17.54 -8.23 -11.80
CA SER A 117 18.17 -9.51 -12.13
C SER A 117 17.13 -10.62 -12.30
N VAL A 118 16.13 -10.68 -11.42
CA VAL A 118 15.02 -11.62 -11.52
C VAL A 118 14.19 -11.38 -12.78
N ALA A 119 13.89 -10.12 -13.13
CA ALA A 119 13.20 -9.82 -14.38
C ALA A 119 14.01 -10.27 -15.61
N GLN A 120 15.33 -10.06 -15.62
CA GLN A 120 16.21 -10.54 -16.70
C GLN A 120 16.22 -12.06 -16.80
N ARG A 121 16.30 -12.78 -15.67
CA ARG A 121 16.23 -14.25 -15.65
C ARG A 121 14.90 -14.75 -16.23
N LEU A 122 13.77 -14.20 -15.77
CA LEU A 122 12.44 -14.57 -16.28
C LEU A 122 12.31 -14.31 -17.78
N ARG A 123 12.96 -13.28 -18.32
CA ARG A 123 12.99 -13.03 -19.76
C ARG A 123 13.70 -14.15 -20.53
N TYR A 124 14.78 -14.73 -19.99
CA TYR A 124 15.47 -15.85 -20.64
C TYR A 124 14.67 -17.16 -20.57
N GLU A 125 13.92 -17.36 -19.50
CA GLU A 125 13.12 -18.59 -19.28
C GLU A 125 11.79 -18.57 -20.03
N ILE A 126 11.20 -17.39 -20.26
CA ILE A 126 9.87 -17.24 -20.85
C ILE A 126 10.00 -16.83 -22.32
N PRO A 127 9.62 -17.69 -23.29
CA PRO A 127 9.71 -17.37 -24.71
C PRO A 127 8.79 -16.20 -25.10
N ASN A 128 9.15 -15.48 -26.16
CA ASN A 128 8.41 -14.32 -26.69
C ASN A 128 8.19 -13.17 -25.69
N SER A 129 9.14 -12.99 -24.77
CA SER A 129 9.01 -12.06 -23.66
C SER A 129 9.92 -10.84 -23.75
N HIS A 130 9.43 -9.70 -23.26
CA HIS A 130 10.09 -8.41 -23.41
C HIS A 130 10.09 -7.62 -22.10
N ILE A 131 11.26 -7.14 -21.71
CA ILE A 131 11.41 -6.14 -20.64
C ILE A 131 11.48 -4.77 -21.32
N LEU A 132 10.55 -3.88 -20.99
CA LEU A 132 10.53 -2.53 -21.56
C LEU A 132 11.59 -1.62 -20.96
N ASP A 133 12.04 -1.93 -19.75
CA ASP A 133 13.15 -1.30 -19.05
C ASP A 133 13.03 0.23 -18.94
N GLN A 134 12.20 0.70 -17.99
CA GLN A 134 12.00 2.13 -17.76
C GLN A 134 13.28 2.90 -17.36
N TYR A 135 14.35 2.22 -16.95
CA TYR A 135 15.62 2.85 -16.58
C TYR A 135 16.46 3.22 -17.78
N ARG A 136 16.21 2.58 -18.93
CA ARG A 136 16.98 2.74 -20.17
C ARG A 136 16.15 3.20 -21.36
N ASN A 137 14.84 2.99 -21.33
CA ASN A 137 13.97 3.24 -22.47
C ASN A 137 13.75 4.74 -22.71
N PRO A 138 14.12 5.29 -23.88
CA PRO A 138 13.93 6.71 -24.18
C PRO A 138 12.46 7.12 -24.19
N GLY A 139 11.53 6.18 -24.39
CA GLY A 139 10.09 6.45 -24.27
C GLY A 139 9.66 6.97 -22.90
N ASN A 140 10.43 6.71 -21.84
CA ASN A 140 10.20 7.26 -20.51
C ASN A 140 10.37 8.80 -20.50
N PRO A 141 11.57 9.36 -20.69
CA PRO A 141 11.74 10.81 -20.72
C PRO A 141 11.02 11.48 -21.90
N MET A 142 10.92 10.82 -23.06
CA MET A 142 10.24 11.42 -24.22
C MET A 142 8.75 11.63 -24.00
N ALA A 143 8.06 10.74 -23.27
CA ALA A 143 6.66 10.97 -22.92
C ALA A 143 6.49 12.31 -22.18
N HIS A 144 7.37 12.59 -21.23
CA HIS A 144 7.32 13.82 -20.45
C HIS A 144 7.80 15.06 -21.21
N TYR A 145 8.78 14.90 -22.11
CA TYR A 145 9.25 15.97 -22.98
C TYR A 145 8.17 16.38 -24.00
N ASP A 146 7.54 15.42 -24.68
CA ASP A 146 6.57 15.65 -25.75
C ASP A 146 5.18 16.05 -25.25
N THR A 147 4.82 15.68 -24.01
CA THR A 147 3.47 15.91 -23.49
C THR A 147 3.46 16.64 -22.17
N THR A 148 3.97 16.05 -21.07
CA THR A 148 3.88 16.66 -19.73
C THR A 148 4.44 18.08 -19.68
N ALA A 149 5.59 18.32 -20.31
CA ALA A 149 6.21 19.64 -20.35
C ALA A 149 5.45 20.64 -21.23
N GLU A 150 4.93 20.20 -22.38
CA GLU A 150 4.07 21.01 -23.24
C GLU A 150 2.75 21.35 -22.53
N GLU A 151 2.16 20.42 -21.78
CA GLU A 151 0.98 20.67 -20.95
C GLU A 151 1.27 21.72 -19.85
N ILE A 152 2.44 21.65 -19.19
CA ILE A 152 2.86 22.68 -18.22
C ILE A 152 2.99 24.03 -18.91
N LEU A 153 3.69 24.10 -20.05
CA LEU A 153 3.88 25.36 -20.78
C LEU A 153 2.55 25.95 -21.25
N GLU A 154 1.64 25.14 -21.79
CA GLU A 154 0.31 25.56 -22.21
C GLU A 154 -0.50 26.10 -21.02
N GLN A 155 -0.58 25.32 -19.94
CA GLN A 155 -1.35 25.68 -18.74
C GLN A 155 -0.76 26.87 -17.98
N CYS A 156 0.55 27.08 -18.08
CA CYS A 156 1.25 28.21 -17.51
C CYS A 156 1.40 29.37 -18.50
N GLU A 157 0.78 29.32 -19.69
CA GLU A 157 0.88 30.38 -20.71
C GLU A 157 2.34 30.79 -21.00
N GLY A 158 3.25 29.80 -21.00
CA GLY A 158 4.70 29.96 -21.17
C GLY A 158 5.44 30.60 -19.98
N LYS A 159 4.73 30.97 -18.91
CA LYS A 159 5.29 31.65 -17.73
C LYS A 159 5.44 30.66 -16.58
N VAL A 160 6.57 29.97 -16.51
CA VAL A 160 6.95 29.07 -15.41
C VAL A 160 8.37 29.42 -14.95
N HIS A 161 8.58 29.52 -13.64
CA HIS A 161 9.85 30.00 -13.07
C HIS A 161 10.57 28.92 -12.27
N MET A 162 9.82 27.94 -11.78
CA MET A 162 10.37 26.80 -11.07
C MET A 162 9.49 25.57 -11.32
N VAL A 163 10.12 24.41 -11.55
CA VAL A 163 9.47 23.10 -11.50
C VAL A 163 10.18 22.24 -10.48
N VAL A 164 9.41 21.62 -9.58
CA VAL A 164 9.91 20.75 -8.52
C VAL A 164 9.33 19.34 -8.70
N GLY A 165 10.19 18.33 -8.74
CA GLY A 165 9.77 16.94 -8.94
C GLY A 165 10.73 15.91 -8.35
N GLY A 166 10.17 14.81 -7.86
CA GLY A 166 10.93 13.67 -7.35
C GLY A 166 11.63 12.87 -8.46
N ALA A 167 12.84 12.40 -8.19
CA ALA A 167 13.61 11.57 -9.10
C ALA A 167 13.61 10.10 -8.64
N GLY A 168 12.80 9.26 -9.30
CA GLY A 168 12.98 7.81 -9.32
C GLY A 168 13.88 7.43 -10.49
N THR A 169 13.29 6.90 -11.56
CA THR A 169 14.02 6.68 -12.83
C THR A 169 14.67 7.94 -13.39
N GLY A 170 14.17 9.12 -13.03
CA GLY A 170 14.61 10.40 -13.58
C GLY A 170 13.94 10.80 -14.90
N GLY A 171 13.17 9.91 -15.54
CA GLY A 171 12.56 10.20 -16.84
C GLY A 171 11.67 11.45 -16.83
N THR A 172 10.87 11.64 -15.78
CA THR A 172 10.00 12.82 -15.63
C THR A 172 10.78 14.12 -15.52
N ILE A 173 11.73 14.22 -14.59
CA ILE A 173 12.51 15.44 -14.39
C ILE A 173 13.40 15.74 -15.61
N THR A 174 13.94 14.71 -16.26
CA THR A 174 14.73 14.84 -17.50
C THR A 174 13.88 15.31 -18.67
N GLY A 175 12.73 14.69 -18.92
CA GLY A 175 11.86 15.07 -20.03
C GLY A 175 11.34 16.50 -19.88
N ILE A 176 10.87 16.86 -18.68
CA ILE A 176 10.43 18.22 -18.38
C ILE A 176 11.58 19.21 -18.46
N GLY A 177 12.71 18.90 -17.83
CA GLY A 177 13.89 19.76 -17.83
C GLY A 177 14.37 20.07 -19.24
N ARG A 178 14.56 19.06 -20.10
CA ARG A 178 15.00 19.27 -21.49
C ARG A 178 14.06 20.20 -22.26
N LYS A 179 12.74 19.98 -22.20
CA LYS A 179 11.78 20.83 -22.91
C LYS A 179 11.77 22.25 -22.37
N LEU A 180 11.78 22.41 -21.05
CA LEU A 180 11.76 23.73 -20.44
C LEU A 180 13.06 24.49 -20.70
N LYS A 181 14.22 23.84 -20.71
CA LYS A 181 15.49 24.50 -21.08
C LYS A 181 15.49 25.00 -22.53
N GLU A 182 14.73 24.37 -23.43
CA GLU A 182 14.55 24.87 -24.80
C GLU A 182 13.54 26.01 -24.93
N LYS A 183 12.42 25.95 -24.20
CA LYS A 183 11.27 26.85 -24.40
C LYS A 183 11.15 27.97 -23.36
N CYS A 184 11.68 27.75 -22.17
CA CYS A 184 11.64 28.64 -21.02
C CYS A 184 12.95 28.50 -20.21
N PRO A 185 14.10 28.90 -20.78
CA PRO A 185 15.43 28.59 -20.23
C PRO A 185 15.66 29.14 -18.82
N GLU A 186 14.98 30.23 -18.45
CA GLU A 186 15.02 30.84 -17.13
C GLU A 186 14.32 30.02 -16.03
N CYS A 187 13.51 29.02 -16.42
CA CYS A 187 12.85 28.15 -15.46
C CYS A 187 13.87 27.28 -14.72
N LYS A 188 13.83 27.33 -13.38
CA LYS A 188 14.63 26.48 -12.51
C LYS A 188 14.02 25.09 -12.37
N ILE A 189 14.82 24.05 -12.53
CA ILE A 189 14.45 22.65 -12.37
C ILE A 189 15.04 22.15 -11.05
N VAL A 190 14.17 21.80 -10.10
CA VAL A 190 14.55 21.30 -8.78
C VAL A 190 14.25 19.81 -8.69
N GLY A 191 15.31 19.01 -8.57
CA GLY A 191 15.25 17.57 -8.37
C GLY A 191 15.14 17.23 -6.88
N VAL A 192 14.15 16.42 -6.53
CA VAL A 192 13.98 15.92 -5.16
C VAL A 192 14.40 14.46 -5.09
N ASP A 193 15.32 14.16 -4.18
CA ASP A 193 15.91 12.84 -4.01
C ASP A 193 15.81 12.43 -2.53
N PRO A 194 15.34 11.23 -2.16
CA PRO A 194 15.26 10.85 -0.75
C PRO A 194 16.65 10.60 -0.13
N GLU A 195 16.77 10.84 1.17
CA GLU A 195 17.91 10.36 1.97
C GLU A 195 18.06 8.84 1.81
N GLY A 196 19.29 8.33 1.65
CA GLY A 196 19.57 6.94 1.29
C GLY A 196 19.68 6.66 -0.22
N SER A 197 19.28 7.59 -1.09
CA SER A 197 19.53 7.55 -2.54
C SER A 197 20.83 8.25 -2.93
N ILE A 198 21.44 7.81 -4.04
CA ILE A 198 22.69 8.38 -4.61
C ILE A 198 22.47 9.25 -5.86
N VAL A 199 21.21 9.58 -6.16
CA VAL A 199 20.84 10.21 -7.44
C VAL A 199 21.22 11.70 -7.49
N ALA A 200 21.15 12.41 -6.36
CA ALA A 200 21.39 13.85 -6.29
C ALA A 200 22.83 14.28 -6.61
N LEU A 201 22.97 15.55 -7.02
CA LEU A 201 24.26 16.24 -7.17
C LEU A 201 24.28 17.56 -6.37
N PRO A 202 25.44 17.99 -5.83
CA PRO A 202 26.72 17.29 -5.90
C PRO A 202 26.74 16.05 -4.98
N SER A 203 27.67 15.12 -5.22
CA SER A 203 27.64 13.78 -4.59
C SER A 203 27.72 13.81 -3.06
N GLU A 204 28.24 14.89 -2.48
CA GLU A 204 28.33 15.13 -1.03
C GLU A 204 26.95 15.25 -0.36
N LEU A 205 25.89 15.52 -1.13
CA LEU A 205 24.50 15.47 -0.64
C LEU A 205 24.04 14.03 -0.34
N ASN A 206 24.72 13.04 -0.90
CA ASN A 206 24.38 11.63 -0.75
C ASN A 206 25.19 11.05 0.41
N THR A 207 24.77 11.37 1.64
CA THR A 207 25.32 10.73 2.84
C THR A 207 24.82 9.29 2.92
N ALA A 208 25.74 8.34 2.89
CA ALA A 208 25.44 6.92 3.07
C ALA A 208 25.36 6.60 4.57
N GLU A 209 24.16 6.60 5.10
CA GLU A 209 23.83 5.87 6.32
C GLU A 209 22.64 4.96 6.01
N ASP A 210 22.42 3.93 6.82
CA ASP A 210 21.42 2.86 6.71
C ASP A 210 19.96 3.38 6.77
N ALA A 211 19.64 4.42 5.99
CA ALA A 211 18.36 5.07 5.90
C ALA A 211 17.40 4.12 5.19
N THR A 212 16.56 3.49 6.00
CA THR A 212 15.39 2.79 5.52
C THR A 212 14.43 3.82 4.91
N MET A 213 14.17 3.70 3.61
CA MET A 213 13.28 4.58 2.87
C MET A 213 11.88 3.95 2.74
N GLU A 214 10.91 4.52 3.45
CA GLU A 214 9.50 4.15 3.39
C GLU A 214 8.75 4.86 2.25
N VAL A 215 9.17 6.05 1.84
CA VAL A 215 8.61 6.70 0.65
C VAL A 215 8.90 5.84 -0.58
N GLU A 216 7.85 5.57 -1.36
CA GLU A 216 7.93 4.71 -2.53
C GLU A 216 7.97 5.53 -3.83
N GLY A 217 8.76 5.06 -4.80
CA GLY A 217 8.76 5.56 -6.19
C GLY A 217 9.82 6.61 -6.54
N ILE A 218 10.60 7.08 -5.56
CA ILE A 218 11.75 7.98 -5.76
C ILE A 218 13.01 7.39 -5.12
N GLY A 219 14.17 7.80 -5.60
CA GLY A 219 15.48 7.36 -5.13
C GLY A 219 15.96 6.01 -5.67
N HIS A 220 17.27 5.88 -5.85
CA HIS A 220 17.95 4.65 -6.27
C HIS A 220 19.38 4.56 -5.72
N ASP A 221 19.87 3.32 -5.61
CA ASP A 221 21.25 2.92 -5.33
C ASP A 221 22.14 2.88 -6.59
N PHE A 222 21.59 3.25 -7.75
CA PHE A 222 22.27 3.39 -9.03
C PHE A 222 21.76 4.62 -9.78
N ILE A 223 22.48 5.06 -10.83
CA ILE A 223 22.05 6.16 -11.69
C ILE A 223 21.37 5.60 -12.95
N PRO A 224 20.05 5.79 -13.15
CA PRO A 224 19.37 5.32 -14.35
C PRO A 224 19.90 5.98 -15.62
N THR A 225 19.95 5.25 -16.73
CA THR A 225 20.41 5.77 -18.03
C THR A 225 19.54 6.90 -18.56
N VAL A 226 18.23 6.87 -18.29
CA VAL A 226 17.29 7.91 -18.73
C VAL A 226 17.41 9.22 -17.94
N LEU A 227 18.11 9.22 -16.79
CA LEU A 227 18.29 10.43 -15.99
C LEU A 227 19.44 11.28 -16.55
N ASP A 228 19.07 12.39 -17.14
CA ASP A 228 19.97 13.49 -17.46
C ASP A 228 20.02 14.46 -16.26
N ARG A 229 21.11 14.43 -15.50
CA ARG A 229 21.30 15.30 -14.33
C ARG A 229 21.70 16.73 -14.72
N SER A 230 22.14 16.96 -15.96
CA SER A 230 22.61 18.28 -16.42
C SER A 230 21.48 19.30 -16.58
N VAL A 231 20.23 18.85 -16.71
CA VAL A 231 19.06 19.73 -16.81
C VAL A 231 18.48 20.13 -15.46
N VAL A 232 19.00 19.60 -14.35
CA VAL A 232 18.56 19.90 -12.99
C VAL A 232 19.47 20.96 -12.38
N ASP A 233 18.90 22.11 -12.02
CA ASP A 233 19.65 23.26 -11.49
C ASP A 233 19.96 23.11 -10.00
N LEU A 234 19.09 22.45 -9.24
CA LEU A 234 19.24 22.25 -7.80
C LEU A 234 18.71 20.88 -7.40
N TRP A 235 19.51 20.13 -6.64
CA TRP A 235 19.03 18.94 -5.94
C TRP A 235 18.74 19.23 -4.47
N CYS A 236 17.71 18.60 -3.94
CA CYS A 236 17.36 18.68 -2.53
C CYS A 236 17.08 17.28 -1.98
N LYS A 237 17.66 16.99 -0.81
CA LYS A 237 17.38 15.75 -0.08
C LYS A 237 16.05 15.87 0.66
N SER A 238 15.26 14.79 0.66
CA SER A 238 14.01 14.68 1.40
C SER A 238 14.05 13.49 2.36
N ASN A 239 13.40 13.60 3.51
CA ASN A 239 13.21 12.50 4.46
C ASN A 239 11.75 12.06 4.51
N ASP A 240 11.52 10.85 5.03
CA ASP A 240 10.19 10.23 5.11
C ASP A 240 9.22 11.02 5.99
N ALA A 241 9.69 11.52 7.14
CA ALA A 241 8.84 12.25 8.10
C ALA A 241 8.24 13.51 7.47
N ASP A 242 9.07 14.39 6.90
CA ASP A 242 8.65 15.61 6.19
C ASP A 242 7.74 15.26 5.00
N SER A 243 8.07 14.18 4.27
CA SER A 243 7.32 13.73 3.10
C SER A 243 5.90 13.32 3.46
N PHE A 244 5.73 12.43 4.43
CA PHE A 244 4.40 11.94 4.82
C PHE A 244 3.57 13.00 5.54
N LEU A 245 4.19 13.82 6.40
CA LEU A 245 3.50 14.94 7.04
C LEU A 245 3.00 15.94 5.98
N MET A 246 3.82 16.27 4.98
CA MET A 246 3.41 17.16 3.90
C MET A 246 2.32 16.54 3.00
N ALA A 247 2.41 15.24 2.69
CA ALA A 247 1.35 14.55 1.94
C ALA A 247 0.00 14.60 2.68
N ARG A 248 0.00 14.40 4.00
CA ARG A 248 -1.22 14.53 4.82
C ARG A 248 -1.74 15.95 4.89
N ARG A 249 -0.86 16.96 4.90
CA ARG A 249 -1.27 18.37 4.78
C ARG A 249 -1.89 18.67 3.42
N LEU A 250 -1.32 18.18 2.31
CA LEU A 250 -1.93 18.31 0.98
C LEU A 250 -3.35 17.74 0.93
N ILE A 251 -3.58 16.59 1.57
CA ILE A 251 -4.92 16.00 1.69
C ILE A 251 -5.84 16.89 2.52
N ARG A 252 -5.39 17.30 3.72
CA ARG A 252 -6.23 18.02 4.70
C ARG A 252 -6.53 19.47 4.31
N GLU A 253 -5.53 20.18 3.81
CA GLU A 253 -5.56 21.62 3.58
C GLU A 253 -6.02 21.93 2.14
N GLU A 254 -5.65 21.09 1.18
CA GLU A 254 -5.92 21.33 -0.26
C GLU A 254 -6.88 20.31 -0.89
N GLY A 255 -7.28 19.25 -0.17
CA GLY A 255 -8.15 18.20 -0.71
C GLY A 255 -7.50 17.35 -1.80
N LEU A 256 -6.17 17.36 -1.90
CA LEU A 256 -5.41 16.64 -2.92
C LEU A 256 -5.05 15.24 -2.41
N LEU A 257 -5.72 14.22 -2.95
CA LEU A 257 -5.55 12.81 -2.56
C LEU A 257 -4.29 12.18 -3.16
N CYS A 258 -3.11 12.70 -2.81
CA CYS A 258 -1.82 12.31 -3.37
C CYS A 258 -1.01 11.35 -2.48
N GLY A 259 0.04 10.74 -3.04
CA GLY A 259 0.95 9.82 -2.32
C GLY A 259 2.13 10.47 -1.61
N GLY A 260 3.01 9.64 -1.02
CA GLY A 260 4.15 10.09 -0.22
C GLY A 260 5.18 10.93 -1.00
N SER A 261 5.54 10.52 -2.22
CA SER A 261 6.49 11.25 -3.07
C SER A 261 5.97 12.63 -3.52
N SER A 262 4.65 12.81 -3.54
CA SER A 262 4.01 14.12 -3.74
C SER A 262 4.28 15.04 -2.54
N GLY A 263 4.23 14.47 -1.33
CA GLY A 263 4.64 15.15 -0.11
C GLY A 263 6.13 15.50 -0.10
N SER A 264 7.02 14.62 -0.58
CA SER A 264 8.45 14.92 -0.76
C SER A 264 8.67 16.10 -1.70
N ALA A 265 8.02 16.09 -2.88
CA ALA A 265 8.13 17.19 -3.84
C ALA A 265 7.62 18.52 -3.26
N MET A 266 6.48 18.49 -2.57
CA MET A 266 5.89 19.69 -1.97
C MET A 266 6.70 20.21 -0.77
N SER A 267 7.25 19.32 0.07
CA SER A 267 8.02 19.72 1.25
C SER A 267 9.30 20.47 0.87
N ILE A 268 9.90 20.10 -0.28
CA ILE A 268 10.99 20.86 -0.89
C ILE A 268 10.49 22.11 -1.60
N ALA A 269 9.38 22.02 -2.35
CA ALA A 269 8.87 23.16 -3.10
C ALA A 269 8.58 24.39 -2.22
N VAL A 270 7.97 24.20 -1.05
CA VAL A 270 7.71 25.31 -0.11
C VAL A 270 8.99 25.95 0.45
N LYS A 271 10.11 25.22 0.46
CA LYS A 271 11.43 25.72 0.87
C LYS A 271 12.10 26.44 -0.32
N ALA A 272 12.15 25.80 -1.49
CA ALA A 272 12.80 26.32 -2.69
C ALA A 272 12.10 27.57 -3.26
N ALA A 273 10.76 27.61 -3.23
CA ALA A 273 9.96 28.72 -3.74
C ALA A 273 10.11 30.01 -2.94
N ARG A 274 10.75 29.99 -1.75
CA ARG A 274 11.10 31.22 -1.00
C ARG A 274 12.04 32.14 -1.77
N THR A 275 12.73 31.61 -2.78
CA THR A 275 13.59 32.39 -3.68
C THR A 275 12.83 33.11 -4.79
N LEU A 276 11.53 32.83 -4.94
CA LEU A 276 10.67 33.46 -5.95
C LEU A 276 10.04 34.74 -5.41
N THR A 277 9.75 35.67 -6.32
CA THR A 277 9.04 36.90 -6.06
C THR A 277 7.56 36.81 -6.46
N GLU A 278 6.76 37.80 -6.03
CA GLU A 278 5.36 37.90 -6.41
C GLU A 278 5.18 37.88 -7.94
N GLY A 279 4.15 37.15 -8.41
CA GLY A 279 3.88 36.94 -9.84
C GLY A 279 4.68 35.80 -10.48
N GLN A 280 5.73 35.29 -9.84
CA GLN A 280 6.42 34.09 -10.30
C GLN A 280 5.64 32.81 -9.95
N ARG A 281 5.89 31.76 -10.73
CA ARG A 281 5.10 30.51 -10.71
C ARG A 281 6.00 29.31 -10.47
N CYS A 282 5.72 28.59 -9.39
CA CYS A 282 6.31 27.29 -9.08
C CYS A 282 5.29 26.18 -9.39
N VAL A 283 5.72 25.18 -10.13
CA VAL A 283 4.94 23.98 -10.47
C VAL A 283 5.52 22.78 -9.74
N VAL A 284 4.67 22.00 -9.09
CA VAL A 284 5.08 20.81 -8.33
C VAL A 284 4.44 19.56 -8.93
N ILE A 285 5.26 18.53 -9.19
CA ILE A 285 4.79 17.24 -9.69
C ILE A 285 4.28 16.38 -8.54
N LEU A 286 3.01 15.97 -8.59
CA LEU A 286 2.39 15.04 -7.63
C LEU A 286 2.16 13.69 -8.34
N PRO A 287 3.05 12.68 -8.18
CA PRO A 287 3.13 11.57 -9.11
C PRO A 287 1.96 10.57 -9.07
N ASP A 288 1.42 10.31 -7.87
CA ASP A 288 0.41 9.28 -7.68
C ASP A 288 -0.59 9.61 -6.56
N SER A 289 -1.59 8.74 -6.42
CA SER A 289 -2.73 8.93 -5.51
C SER A 289 -2.58 8.18 -4.19
N VAL A 290 -3.31 8.63 -3.18
CA VAL A 290 -3.40 8.01 -1.84
C VAL A 290 -3.83 6.54 -1.86
N ARG A 291 -4.54 6.09 -2.91
CA ARG A 291 -5.02 4.70 -3.09
C ARG A 291 -3.92 3.65 -2.84
N ASN A 292 -2.68 3.94 -3.22
CA ASN A 292 -1.58 2.99 -3.08
C ASN A 292 -1.06 2.87 -1.63
N TYR A 293 -1.56 3.67 -0.69
CA TYR A 293 -0.97 3.86 0.65
C TYR A 293 -2.02 3.91 1.77
N MET A 294 -3.20 3.34 1.54
CA MET A 294 -4.34 3.39 2.46
C MET A 294 -3.99 2.82 3.85
N SER A 295 -3.23 1.74 3.89
CA SER A 295 -2.73 1.10 5.12
C SER A 295 -1.38 1.62 5.62
N LYS A 296 -0.72 2.52 4.87
CA LYS A 296 0.59 3.10 5.20
C LYS A 296 0.43 4.52 5.79
N PHE A 297 1.00 5.55 5.17
CA PHE A 297 1.06 6.90 5.76
C PHE A 297 -0.31 7.54 6.05
N LEU A 298 -1.38 7.07 5.41
CA LEU A 298 -2.74 7.51 5.71
C LEU A 298 -3.20 7.01 7.10
N ASN A 299 -2.69 5.87 7.55
CA ASN A 299 -2.99 5.27 8.84
C ASN A 299 -2.11 5.88 9.96
N ASP A 300 -2.75 6.52 10.94
CA ASP A 300 -2.07 7.18 12.06
C ASP A 300 -1.25 6.22 12.91
N ARG A 301 -1.71 4.96 13.07
CA ARG A 301 -0.99 3.92 13.79
C ARG A 301 0.28 3.52 13.05
N TRP A 302 0.22 3.39 11.73
CA TRP A 302 1.41 3.15 10.91
C TRP A 302 2.40 4.32 11.02
N MET A 303 1.90 5.56 10.95
CA MET A 303 2.72 6.77 11.13
C MET A 303 3.37 6.83 12.53
N GLY A 304 2.64 6.45 13.58
CA GLY A 304 3.16 6.40 14.95
C GLY A 304 4.21 5.30 15.14
N LYS A 305 3.94 4.08 14.62
CA LYS A 305 4.87 2.94 14.68
C LYS A 305 6.21 3.25 14.02
N ASN A 306 6.20 4.01 12.93
CA ASN A 306 7.42 4.43 12.23
C ASN A 306 7.99 5.76 12.76
N GLY A 307 7.44 6.31 13.84
CA GLY A 307 7.98 7.53 14.48
C GLY A 307 7.73 8.84 13.73
N PHE A 308 6.93 8.84 12.66
CA PHE A 308 6.65 10.02 11.85
C PHE A 308 5.57 10.94 12.43
N LEU A 309 4.71 10.42 13.31
CA LEU A 309 3.67 11.18 13.98
C LEU A 309 3.83 11.10 15.50
N LYS A 310 4.12 12.25 16.13
CA LYS A 310 4.20 12.38 17.59
C LYS A 310 2.79 12.48 18.17
N ASN A 311 2.57 11.87 19.34
CA ASN A 311 1.28 11.86 20.04
C ASN A 311 0.15 11.37 19.13
N VAL A 312 0.31 10.19 18.53
CA VAL A 312 -0.85 9.43 18.07
C VAL A 312 -1.73 9.29 19.30
N GLN A 313 -2.81 10.08 19.37
CA GLN A 313 -3.86 9.82 20.35
C GLN A 313 -4.45 8.49 19.92
N GLU A 314 -3.86 7.40 20.40
CA GLU A 314 -4.61 6.20 20.67
C GLU A 314 -5.71 6.69 21.58
N HIS A 315 -6.88 7.00 21.01
CA HIS A 315 -8.03 7.39 21.78
C HIS A 315 -8.42 6.11 22.50
N LYS A 316 -7.78 5.85 23.64
CA LYS A 316 -7.97 4.66 24.45
C LYS A 316 -9.33 4.87 25.10
N PRO A 317 -10.38 4.20 24.63
CA PRO A 317 -11.66 4.27 25.29
C PRO A 317 -11.51 3.84 26.75
N TRP A 318 -12.45 4.22 27.59
CA TRP A 318 -12.43 3.94 29.04
C TRP A 318 -12.19 2.46 29.38
N TRP A 319 -12.51 1.54 28.46
CA TRP A 319 -12.34 0.10 28.62
C TRP A 319 -10.95 -0.44 28.23
N TRP A 320 -10.05 0.36 27.64
CA TRP A 320 -8.80 -0.13 27.03
C TRP A 320 -7.93 -0.94 27.99
N ASN A 321 -7.82 -0.51 29.25
CA ASN A 321 -7.01 -1.18 30.27
C ASN A 321 -7.79 -2.22 31.10
N VAL A 322 -9.08 -2.45 30.80
CA VAL A 322 -9.87 -3.49 31.45
C VAL A 322 -9.32 -4.84 31.04
N LYS A 323 -9.23 -5.80 31.97
CA LYS A 323 -8.76 -7.16 31.66
C LYS A 323 -9.80 -7.96 30.89
N VAL A 324 -9.36 -8.86 29.99
CA VAL A 324 -10.22 -9.79 29.25
C VAL A 324 -11.12 -10.60 30.18
N GLN A 325 -10.62 -10.97 31.36
CA GLN A 325 -11.41 -11.68 32.39
C GLN A 325 -12.74 -10.98 32.77
N LYS A 326 -12.84 -9.65 32.62
CA LYS A 326 -14.05 -8.88 32.94
C LYS A 326 -15.19 -9.04 31.92
N LEU A 327 -14.94 -9.67 30.77
CA LEU A 327 -15.97 -9.92 29.74
C LEU A 327 -16.96 -11.03 30.11
N ASN A 328 -16.81 -11.69 31.27
CA ASN A 328 -17.69 -12.78 31.73
C ASN A 328 -17.96 -13.83 30.64
N LEU A 329 -16.89 -14.23 29.93
CA LEU A 329 -16.99 -15.13 28.77
C LEU A 329 -17.56 -16.50 29.16
N SER A 330 -18.39 -17.08 28.31
CA SER A 330 -18.89 -18.45 28.51
C SER A 330 -17.91 -19.50 27.98
N ALA A 331 -18.01 -20.70 28.52
CA ALA A 331 -17.36 -21.89 27.95
C ALA A 331 -17.84 -22.10 26.49
N PRO A 332 -16.93 -22.23 25.51
CA PRO A 332 -17.29 -22.57 24.16
C PRO A 332 -17.55 -24.07 24.07
N LEU A 333 -18.33 -24.42 23.07
CA LEU A 333 -18.35 -25.76 22.53
C LEU A 333 -17.02 -26.04 21.80
N LEU A 334 -16.39 -27.18 22.07
CA LEU A 334 -15.20 -27.66 21.35
C LEU A 334 -15.61 -28.80 20.41
N LEU A 335 -14.95 -28.88 19.25
CA LEU A 335 -15.09 -29.98 18.30
C LEU A 335 -13.76 -30.71 18.15
N VAL A 336 -13.84 -32.04 17.99
CA VAL A 336 -12.67 -32.85 17.64
C VAL A 336 -12.47 -32.87 16.11
N PRO A 337 -11.24 -33.01 15.61
CA PRO A 337 -10.91 -32.83 14.18
C PRO A 337 -11.66 -33.78 13.23
N GLU A 338 -12.03 -34.96 13.73
CA GLU A 338 -12.64 -36.05 12.97
C GLU A 338 -14.16 -35.93 12.83
N VAL A 339 -14.80 -34.98 13.55
CA VAL A 339 -16.23 -34.71 13.38
C VAL A 339 -16.48 -34.33 11.93
N ASN A 340 -17.47 -34.95 11.28
CA ASN A 340 -17.79 -34.59 9.90
C ASN A 340 -18.51 -33.24 9.82
N CYS A 341 -18.39 -32.59 8.65
CA CYS A 341 -18.91 -31.25 8.41
C CYS A 341 -20.43 -31.13 8.66
N GLN A 342 -21.21 -32.13 8.25
CA GLN A 342 -22.66 -32.16 8.52
C GLN A 342 -22.96 -32.14 10.01
N LYS A 343 -22.29 -33.01 10.77
CA LYS A 343 -22.51 -33.15 12.21
C LYS A 343 -22.05 -31.91 12.97
N ALA A 344 -20.98 -31.27 12.53
CA ALA A 344 -20.53 -30.02 13.10
C ALA A 344 -21.61 -28.91 12.96
N ILE A 345 -22.25 -28.78 11.80
CA ILE A 345 -23.35 -27.82 11.59
C ILE A 345 -24.53 -28.13 12.51
N GLU A 346 -24.91 -29.40 12.63
CA GLU A 346 -25.99 -29.83 13.53
C GLU A 346 -25.69 -29.50 14.98
N ILE A 347 -24.50 -29.86 15.49
CA ILE A 347 -24.10 -29.58 16.87
C ILE A 347 -24.12 -28.07 17.13
N LEU A 348 -23.55 -27.26 16.23
CA LEU A 348 -23.53 -25.80 16.37
C LEU A 348 -24.95 -25.22 16.44
N LYS A 349 -25.85 -25.69 15.56
CA LYS A 349 -27.25 -25.24 15.53
C LYS A 349 -28.04 -25.69 16.76
N GLU A 350 -27.93 -26.95 17.16
CA GLU A 350 -28.63 -27.52 18.32
C GLU A 350 -28.17 -26.88 19.63
N LYS A 351 -26.87 -26.61 19.76
CA LYS A 351 -26.29 -25.99 20.96
C LYS A 351 -26.35 -24.47 20.94
N GLY A 352 -26.79 -23.85 19.84
CA GLY A 352 -26.91 -22.41 19.69
C GLY A 352 -25.58 -21.65 19.60
N TYR A 353 -24.52 -22.29 19.12
CA TYR A 353 -23.20 -21.67 18.92
C TYR A 353 -23.01 -21.28 17.46
N ALA A 354 -22.55 -20.04 17.21
CA ALA A 354 -22.21 -19.58 15.86
C ALA A 354 -20.88 -20.16 15.34
N GLN A 355 -20.02 -20.62 16.24
CA GLN A 355 -18.66 -21.05 15.97
C GLN A 355 -18.14 -21.98 17.06
N ALA A 356 -17.14 -22.79 16.74
CA ALA A 356 -16.43 -23.64 17.70
C ALA A 356 -14.93 -23.77 17.35
N PRO A 357 -14.03 -23.78 18.35
CA PRO A 357 -12.67 -24.25 18.16
C PRO A 357 -12.64 -25.75 17.82
N VAL A 358 -11.72 -26.10 16.92
CA VAL A 358 -11.32 -27.49 16.67
C VAL A 358 -10.04 -27.76 17.45
N VAL A 359 -10.07 -28.76 18.34
CA VAL A 359 -8.98 -29.05 19.28
C VAL A 359 -8.56 -30.51 19.14
N ALA A 360 -7.26 -30.75 18.97
CA ALA A 360 -6.68 -32.09 18.94
C ALA A 360 -6.79 -32.78 20.31
N GLU A 361 -6.64 -34.11 20.34
CA GLU A 361 -6.57 -34.87 21.60
C GLU A 361 -5.47 -34.38 22.55
N SER A 362 -4.38 -33.82 22.01
CA SER A 362 -3.28 -33.21 22.77
C SER A 362 -3.66 -31.89 23.47
N GLY A 363 -4.86 -31.36 23.26
CA GLY A 363 -5.28 -30.04 23.72
C GLY A 363 -4.80 -28.89 22.82
N HIS A 364 -4.09 -29.18 21.73
CA HIS A 364 -3.67 -28.15 20.78
C HIS A 364 -4.87 -27.66 19.95
N ILE A 365 -5.09 -26.34 19.95
CA ILE A 365 -6.12 -25.71 19.12
C ILE A 365 -5.63 -25.65 17.68
N LEU A 366 -6.33 -26.31 16.78
CA LEU A 366 -5.98 -26.42 15.37
C LEU A 366 -6.56 -25.28 14.55
N GLY A 367 -7.75 -24.79 14.92
CA GLY A 367 -8.40 -23.68 14.24
C GLY A 367 -9.84 -23.47 14.69
N MET A 368 -10.56 -22.66 13.94
CA MET A 368 -11.95 -22.29 14.17
C MET A 368 -12.85 -22.81 13.04
N VAL A 369 -14.07 -23.22 13.39
CA VAL A 369 -15.08 -23.61 12.39
C VAL A 369 -16.39 -22.86 12.61
N THR A 370 -17.01 -22.45 11.50
CA THR A 370 -18.33 -21.81 11.46
C THR A 370 -19.20 -22.49 10.41
N PRO A 371 -20.55 -22.47 10.53
CA PRO A 371 -21.42 -23.03 9.49
C PRO A 371 -21.17 -22.38 8.12
N SER A 372 -20.91 -21.08 8.09
CA SER A 372 -20.61 -20.33 6.86
C SER A 372 -19.32 -20.80 6.19
N ASN A 373 -18.26 -21.09 6.96
CA ASN A 373 -16.99 -21.57 6.42
C ASN A 373 -17.13 -22.99 5.83
N ILE A 374 -17.85 -23.88 6.54
CA ILE A 374 -18.17 -25.23 6.05
C ILE A 374 -18.97 -25.13 4.75
N LEU A 375 -20.08 -24.38 4.74
CA LEU A 375 -20.95 -24.24 3.57
C LEU A 375 -20.21 -23.65 2.37
N SER A 376 -19.39 -22.61 2.59
CA SER A 376 -18.59 -21.99 1.52
C SER A 376 -17.60 -22.98 0.90
N SER A 377 -16.93 -23.78 1.74
CA SER A 377 -15.98 -24.80 1.29
C SER A 377 -16.65 -25.93 0.50
N VAL A 378 -17.86 -26.34 0.90
CA VAL A 378 -18.64 -27.36 0.19
C VAL A 378 -19.18 -26.82 -1.14
N LEU A 379 -19.74 -25.61 -1.16
CA LEU A 379 -20.25 -24.98 -2.39
C LEU A 379 -19.14 -24.71 -3.41
N ALA A 380 -17.91 -24.44 -2.95
CA ALA A 380 -16.74 -24.27 -3.81
C ALA A 380 -16.18 -25.61 -4.34
N GLY A 381 -16.68 -26.75 -3.87
CA GLY A 381 -16.18 -28.08 -4.26
C GLY A 381 -14.89 -28.52 -3.57
N ASN A 382 -14.42 -27.78 -2.56
CA ASN A 382 -13.18 -28.08 -1.83
C ASN A 382 -13.37 -29.16 -0.75
N ALA A 383 -14.61 -29.37 -0.29
CA ALA A 383 -14.97 -30.37 0.70
C ALA A 383 -16.35 -30.98 0.44
N GLN A 384 -16.63 -32.13 1.05
CA GLN A 384 -17.95 -32.76 1.11
C GLN A 384 -18.52 -32.69 2.53
N PHE A 385 -19.84 -32.78 2.68
CA PHE A 385 -20.48 -32.79 4.01
C PHE A 385 -20.05 -33.99 4.89
N SER A 386 -19.59 -35.07 4.26
CA SER A 386 -19.03 -36.25 4.93
C SER A 386 -17.56 -36.08 5.35
N ASP A 387 -16.85 -35.07 4.83
CA ASP A 387 -15.44 -34.84 5.14
C ASP A 387 -15.27 -34.37 6.60
N PRO A 388 -14.12 -34.67 7.24
CA PRO A 388 -13.81 -34.19 8.59
C PRO A 388 -13.62 -32.67 8.62
N VAL A 389 -14.02 -32.03 9.72
CA VAL A 389 -13.96 -30.57 9.89
C VAL A 389 -12.55 -30.00 9.78
N ILE A 390 -11.52 -30.80 10.09
CA ILE A 390 -10.11 -30.39 9.94
C ILE A 390 -9.75 -29.91 8.53
N LYS A 391 -10.48 -30.38 7.51
CA LYS A 391 -10.24 -29.98 6.11
C LYS A 391 -10.71 -28.54 5.81
N VAL A 392 -11.59 -28.00 6.65
CA VAL A 392 -12.30 -26.73 6.42
C VAL A 392 -12.15 -25.76 7.59
N ILE A 393 -11.17 -25.96 8.49
CA ILE A 393 -10.91 -25.01 9.57
C ILE A 393 -10.35 -23.69 9.04
N ASN A 394 -10.58 -22.62 9.81
CA ASN A 394 -9.80 -21.40 9.71
C ASN A 394 -8.69 -21.44 10.75
N ASP A 395 -7.44 -21.52 10.30
CA ASP A 395 -6.24 -21.58 11.13
C ASP A 395 -5.70 -20.19 11.51
N GLN A 396 -6.28 -19.11 10.96
CA GLN A 396 -5.94 -17.74 11.32
C GLN A 396 -6.70 -17.31 12.57
N PHE A 397 -6.03 -17.46 13.71
CA PHE A 397 -6.51 -16.96 14.98
C PHE A 397 -5.33 -16.52 15.85
N SER A 398 -5.60 -15.57 16.74
CA SER A 398 -4.64 -15.14 17.75
C SER A 398 -5.05 -15.65 19.13
N LYS A 399 -4.06 -15.97 19.96
CA LYS A 399 -4.28 -16.36 21.36
C LYS A 399 -4.17 -15.13 22.25
N ILE A 400 -5.00 -15.07 23.29
CA ILE A 400 -4.97 -14.00 24.29
C ILE A 400 -5.18 -14.58 25.68
N SER A 401 -4.51 -14.03 26.70
CA SER A 401 -4.68 -14.45 28.09
C SER A 401 -5.86 -13.73 28.76
N LEU A 402 -6.42 -14.34 29.82
CA LEU A 402 -7.38 -13.66 30.70
C LEU A 402 -6.81 -12.42 31.38
N ASP A 403 -5.48 -12.38 31.55
CA ASP A 403 -4.76 -11.27 32.18
C ASP A 403 -4.42 -10.11 31.23
N ASP A 404 -4.54 -10.33 29.91
CA ASP A 404 -4.37 -9.28 28.92
C ASP A 404 -5.47 -8.22 29.01
N ASN A 405 -5.20 -7.03 28.49
CA ASN A 405 -6.16 -5.94 28.45
C ASN A 405 -7.03 -5.97 27.18
N LEU A 406 -8.21 -5.33 27.25
CA LEU A 406 -9.15 -5.25 26.13
C LEU A 406 -8.62 -4.44 24.94
N GLY A 407 -7.66 -3.54 25.15
CA GLY A 407 -6.94 -2.87 24.07
C GLY A 407 -6.16 -3.84 23.19
N ASN A 408 -5.43 -4.79 23.81
CA ASN A 408 -4.74 -5.87 23.10
C ASN A 408 -5.74 -6.75 22.35
N LEU A 409 -6.87 -7.09 22.97
CA LEU A 409 -7.95 -7.83 22.30
C LEU A 409 -8.50 -7.05 21.10
N SER A 410 -8.76 -5.75 21.24
CA SER A 410 -9.23 -4.89 20.15
C SER A 410 -8.25 -4.86 18.99
N ASN A 411 -6.96 -4.73 19.28
CA ASN A 411 -5.89 -4.75 18.28
C ASN A 411 -5.80 -6.08 17.52
N ILE A 412 -6.04 -7.20 18.22
CA ILE A 412 -6.12 -8.53 17.60
C ILE A 412 -7.32 -8.57 16.66
N LEU A 413 -8.50 -8.19 17.12
CA LEU A 413 -9.75 -8.27 16.35
C LEU A 413 -9.80 -7.32 15.15
N GLU A 414 -8.93 -6.30 15.09
CA GLU A 414 -8.74 -5.47 13.89
C GLU A 414 -8.09 -6.23 12.73
N ASN A 415 -7.29 -7.26 13.02
CA ASN A 415 -6.48 -7.98 12.03
C ASN A 415 -6.91 -9.45 11.88
N ASP A 416 -7.32 -10.08 12.98
CA ASP A 416 -7.73 -11.47 13.04
C ASP A 416 -9.23 -11.59 13.29
N HIS A 417 -9.87 -12.53 12.61
CA HIS A 417 -11.31 -12.76 12.77
C HIS A 417 -11.64 -13.44 14.11
N PHE A 418 -10.67 -14.15 14.70
CA PHE A 418 -10.85 -14.89 15.95
C PHE A 418 -9.72 -14.60 16.94
N ALA A 419 -10.13 -14.28 18.17
CA ALA A 419 -9.25 -14.28 19.33
C ALA A 419 -9.67 -15.40 20.29
N ILE A 420 -8.76 -16.33 20.57
CA ILE A 420 -9.00 -17.47 21.47
C ILE A 420 -8.37 -17.18 22.82
N VAL A 421 -9.22 -17.14 23.85
CA VAL A 421 -8.76 -16.93 25.21
C VAL A 421 -8.20 -18.23 25.78
N VAL A 422 -6.95 -18.19 26.22
CA VAL A 422 -6.20 -19.31 26.80
C VAL A 422 -5.78 -19.01 28.24
N HIS A 423 -5.52 -20.05 29.02
CA HIS A 423 -5.03 -19.95 30.40
C HIS A 423 -3.83 -20.86 30.59
N ASP A 424 -2.70 -20.33 31.06
CA ASP A 424 -1.54 -21.13 31.45
C ASP A 424 -1.76 -21.70 32.85
N GLN A 425 -1.75 -23.03 32.99
CA GLN A 425 -1.62 -23.65 34.30
C GLN A 425 -0.13 -23.74 34.68
N MET A 426 0.27 -23.07 35.76
CA MET A 426 1.58 -23.28 36.38
C MET A 426 1.68 -24.71 36.94
N GLN A 427 2.61 -25.52 36.42
CA GLN A 427 3.06 -26.73 37.08
C GLN A 427 3.84 -26.35 38.35
N SER A 428 3.33 -26.70 39.54
CA SER A 428 4.09 -26.71 40.79
C SER A 428 4.09 -28.13 41.38
N PRO A 429 5.25 -28.68 41.80
CA PRO A 429 5.36 -30.07 42.22
C PRO A 429 4.98 -30.21 43.71
N ALA A 430 3.81 -30.79 44.02
CA ALA A 430 3.49 -31.24 45.37
C ALA A 430 2.49 -32.41 45.36
N THR A 431 3.03 -33.60 45.63
CA THR A 431 2.45 -34.73 46.38
C THR A 431 0.99 -35.13 46.07
N LEU A 432 0.85 -36.08 45.13
CA LEU A 432 -0.38 -36.85 44.89
C LEU A 432 -0.74 -37.71 46.11
N CYS A 433 -1.93 -37.49 46.67
CA CYS A 433 -2.63 -38.47 47.51
C CYS A 433 -3.65 -39.22 46.64
N SER A 434 -3.76 -40.55 46.83
CA SER A 434 -4.47 -41.49 45.96
C SER A 434 -6.01 -41.33 45.92
N SER A 435 -6.57 -40.33 46.59
CA SER A 435 -8.01 -40.06 46.61
C SER A 435 -8.48 -39.02 45.56
N CYS A 436 -7.58 -38.28 44.90
CA CYS A 436 -7.97 -37.23 43.94
C CYS A 436 -8.09 -37.69 42.48
N MET A 437 -8.04 -39.00 42.21
CA MET A 437 -7.92 -39.56 40.86
C MET A 437 -9.28 -39.76 40.14
N ARG A 438 -10.25 -38.86 40.33
CA ARG A 438 -11.57 -38.95 39.67
C ARG A 438 -12.04 -37.70 38.91
N ASP A 439 -11.37 -36.56 39.02
CA ASP A 439 -11.76 -35.33 38.32
C ASP A 439 -10.61 -34.84 37.42
N PHE A 440 -10.38 -35.53 36.30
CA PHE A 440 -9.46 -35.09 35.26
C PHE A 440 -10.29 -34.68 34.02
N SER A 441 -10.53 -33.37 33.85
CA SER A 441 -11.10 -32.78 32.63
C SER A 441 -10.16 -31.65 32.16
N PRO A 442 -9.69 -31.66 30.90
CA PRO A 442 -8.86 -30.57 30.37
C PRO A 442 -9.65 -29.26 30.27
N SER A 443 -9.04 -28.16 30.71
CA SER A 443 -9.65 -26.84 30.87
C SER A 443 -9.68 -26.00 29.57
N LEU A 444 -10.87 -25.92 28.97
CA LEU A 444 -11.55 -24.79 28.31
C LEU A 444 -10.73 -23.62 27.71
N SER A 445 -10.65 -23.57 26.37
CA SER A 445 -10.48 -22.35 25.55
C SER A 445 -11.78 -21.53 25.51
N ARG A 446 -11.83 -20.24 25.12
CA ARG A 446 -13.08 -19.43 24.90
C ARG A 446 -12.99 -18.57 23.63
N VAL A 447 -14.08 -18.38 22.88
CA VAL A 447 -14.10 -17.63 21.59
C VAL A 447 -15.22 -16.57 21.58
N MET A 448 -14.93 -15.37 21.07
CA MET A 448 -15.91 -14.29 20.83
C MET A 448 -16.10 -13.97 19.34
N ASP A 449 -17.26 -13.37 19.04
CA ASP A 449 -17.68 -12.76 17.77
C ASP A 449 -17.53 -11.22 17.90
N PRO A 450 -17.02 -10.50 16.87
CA PRO A 450 -16.84 -9.05 16.87
C PRO A 450 -18.10 -8.20 17.18
N LEU A 451 -19.32 -8.73 17.08
CA LEU A 451 -20.57 -7.98 17.33
C LEU A 451 -20.95 -7.82 18.83
N ALA A 452 -20.22 -8.42 19.77
CA ALA A 452 -20.58 -8.44 21.19
C ALA A 452 -20.06 -7.24 22.02
N ILE A 453 -19.40 -6.25 21.40
CA ILE A 453 -18.81 -5.08 22.09
C ILE A 453 -19.86 -3.99 22.31
N HIS A 454 -20.96 -4.29 23.00
CA HIS A 454 -21.84 -3.26 23.56
C HIS A 454 -22.34 -3.69 24.94
N PRO A 455 -21.67 -3.30 26.03
CA PRO A 455 -22.31 -3.29 27.33
C PRO A 455 -23.42 -2.23 27.28
N SER A 456 -24.67 -2.67 27.47
CA SER A 456 -25.82 -1.78 27.61
C SER A 456 -25.53 -0.69 28.67
N PRO A 457 -25.70 0.61 28.37
CA PRO A 457 -25.60 1.63 29.39
C PRO A 457 -26.78 1.47 30.35
N LYS A 458 -26.50 1.21 31.64
CA LYS A 458 -27.50 1.40 32.69
C LYS A 458 -27.90 2.88 32.71
N PRO A 459 -29.19 3.22 32.80
CA PRO A 459 -29.63 4.59 32.90
C PRO A 459 -29.27 5.10 34.30
N HIS A 460 -28.27 5.98 34.40
CA HIS A 460 -28.12 6.82 35.57
C HIS A 460 -28.68 8.20 35.23
N ALA A 461 -29.83 8.49 35.83
CA ALA A 461 -30.35 9.82 36.00
C ALA A 461 -29.30 10.69 36.71
N TRP A 462 -29.01 11.86 36.15
CA TRP A 462 -29.14 13.21 36.71
C TRP A 462 -28.44 14.20 35.77
#